data_AF-A0AAE3YDA6-F1
#
_entry.id   AF-A0AAE3YDA6-F1
#
_cell.length_a   1.000
_cell.length_b   1.000
_cell.length_c   1.000
_cell.angle_alpha   90.00
_cell.angle_beta   90.00
_cell.angle_gamma   90.00
#
_symmetry.space_group_name_H-M   'P 1'
#
loop_
_entity.id
_entity.type
_entity.pdbx_description
1 polymer ?
#
loop_
_entity_poly.entity_id
_entity_poly.type
_entity_poly.pdbx_seq_one_letter_code
_entity_poly.pdbx_strand_id
1 'polypeptide(L)'
;MKKLLLIFILAANFVLGQMPDISNVWLNNSKPYIGVIGSKAKELKLKINISEQNKKNDQEYFVSGYSLVDTNYAKFEGKITITKYKDAKRKGTVFGEYEWVEENKGKHSGLFKGKFIYTFKWNKKTEKVEGQYIEFVGDWKSYDGSLDFKTNLKNQ
;
A
#
# COMPACT_ATOMS: atom_id res chain seq x y z
N MET A 1 1.34 -44.91 -34.81
CA MET A 1 0.10 -44.15 -34.49
C MET A 1 -0.33 -44.57 -33.09
N LYS A 2 -0.48 -43.78 -32.03
CA LYS A 2 -0.62 -42.33 -31.84
C LYS A 2 -0.05 -41.98 -30.43
N LYS A 3 0.73 -40.89 -30.40
CA LYS A 3 0.86 -39.90 -29.33
C LYS A 3 1.35 -40.38 -27.95
N LEU A 4 2.68 -40.32 -27.77
CA LEU A 4 3.23 -39.84 -26.49
C LEU A 4 2.62 -38.46 -26.21
N LEU A 5 1.83 -38.35 -25.15
CA LEU A 5 1.40 -37.07 -24.61
C LEU A 5 2.12 -36.90 -23.27
N LEU A 6 3.36 -36.46 -23.37
CA LEU A 6 4.14 -35.98 -22.24
C LEU A 6 4.55 -34.55 -22.58
N ILE A 7 4.52 -33.72 -21.54
CA ILE A 7 5.06 -32.35 -21.49
C ILE A 7 4.07 -31.28 -21.95
N PHE A 8 3.33 -30.71 -20.98
CA PHE A 8 3.59 -29.35 -20.48
C PHE A 8 2.86 -29.19 -19.13
N ILE A 9 3.43 -29.79 -18.09
CA ILE A 9 3.16 -29.39 -16.71
C ILE A 9 3.84 -28.03 -16.54
N LEU A 10 3.10 -26.96 -16.82
CA LEU A 10 3.45 -25.59 -16.48
C LEU A 10 2.21 -24.88 -15.94
N ALA A 11 1.41 -25.59 -15.14
CA ALA A 11 0.62 -24.93 -14.13
C ALA A 11 1.61 -24.45 -13.07
N ALA A 12 1.91 -23.16 -13.14
CA ALA A 12 2.70 -22.37 -12.22
C ALA A 12 3.03 -23.07 -10.89
N ASN A 13 4.28 -23.53 -10.76
CA ASN A 13 4.91 -23.74 -9.47
C ASN A 13 5.15 -22.36 -8.82
N PHE A 14 4.09 -21.63 -8.52
CA PHE A 14 4.12 -20.68 -7.41
C PHE A 14 4.09 -21.56 -6.17
N VAL A 15 5.27 -21.92 -5.69
CA VAL A 15 5.44 -22.34 -4.30
C VAL A 15 5.05 -21.11 -3.48
N LEU A 16 3.75 -20.95 -3.21
CA LEU A 16 3.18 -19.91 -2.37
C LEU A 16 3.58 -20.25 -0.94
N GLY A 17 4.81 -19.90 -0.58
CA GLY A 17 5.11 -19.65 0.83
C GLY A 17 4.18 -18.54 1.28
N GLN A 18 3.47 -18.77 2.40
CA GLN A 18 2.60 -17.77 2.99
C GLN A 18 3.40 -16.50 3.25
N MET A 19 2.92 -15.35 2.79
CA MET A 19 3.58 -14.08 3.07
C MET A 19 3.47 -13.78 4.57
N PRO A 20 4.60 -13.49 5.25
CA PRO A 20 4.56 -13.09 6.65
C PRO A 20 3.66 -11.88 6.84
N ASP A 21 2.96 -11.84 7.97
CA ASP A 21 2.12 -10.70 8.31
C ASP A 21 2.98 -9.46 8.58
N ILE A 22 2.95 -8.52 7.63
CA ILE A 22 3.61 -7.22 7.73
C ILE A 22 2.63 -6.07 8.00
N SER A 23 1.43 -6.36 8.51
CA SER A 23 0.40 -5.36 8.85
C SER A 23 0.95 -4.17 9.67
N ASN A 24 1.83 -4.45 10.62
CA ASN A 24 2.48 -3.43 11.45
C ASN A 24 3.34 -2.43 10.66
N VAL A 25 3.82 -2.79 9.47
CA VAL A 25 4.57 -1.87 8.58
C VAL A 25 3.67 -0.72 8.14
N TRP A 26 2.42 -1.01 7.77
CA TRP A 26 1.48 0.00 7.27
C TRP A 26 1.09 1.02 8.34
N LEU A 27 1.16 0.65 9.62
CA LEU A 27 0.91 1.56 10.75
C LEU A 27 2.00 2.64 10.92
N ASN A 28 3.15 2.50 10.25
CA ASN A 28 4.24 3.47 10.28
C ASN A 28 4.64 3.91 11.69
N ASN A 29 4.76 2.95 12.63
CA ASN A 29 5.05 3.22 14.03
C ASN A 29 4.11 4.28 14.66
N SER A 30 2.83 4.25 14.29
CA SER A 30 1.79 5.19 14.72
C SER A 30 1.99 6.65 14.27
N LYS A 31 2.91 6.89 13.33
CA LYS A 31 3.16 8.21 12.72
C LYS A 31 2.36 8.34 11.41
N PRO A 32 1.90 9.55 11.06
CA PRO A 32 1.29 9.78 9.76
C PRO A 32 2.34 9.63 8.63
N TYR A 33 1.90 9.16 7.48
CA TYR A 33 2.56 9.45 6.21
C TYR A 33 2.34 10.93 5.88
N ILE A 34 3.39 11.59 5.39
CA ILE A 34 3.36 13.02 5.07
C ILE A 34 3.71 13.19 3.61
N GLY A 35 2.99 14.09 2.95
CA GLY A 35 3.05 14.22 1.51
C GLY A 35 2.36 15.46 0.99
N VAL A 36 2.07 15.45 -0.30
CA VAL A 36 1.41 16.55 -1.01
C VAL A 36 0.22 16.08 -1.82
N ILE A 37 -0.77 16.97 -1.98
CA ILE A 37 -1.94 16.79 -2.85
C ILE A 37 -2.14 18.01 -3.77
N GLY A 38 -2.41 17.72 -5.05
CA GLY A 38 -2.73 18.71 -6.07
C GLY A 38 -1.54 19.55 -6.55
N SER A 39 -1.77 20.39 -7.55
CA SER A 39 -0.72 21.21 -8.21
C SER A 39 -0.13 22.30 -7.33
N LYS A 40 -0.86 22.75 -6.30
CA LYS A 40 -0.37 23.75 -5.33
C LYS A 40 0.45 23.12 -4.19
N ALA A 41 0.75 21.81 -4.28
CA ALA A 41 1.53 21.07 -3.30
C ALA A 41 1.04 21.26 -1.85
N LYS A 42 -0.29 21.23 -1.65
CA LYS A 42 -0.86 21.32 -0.30
C LYS A 42 -0.41 20.12 0.52
N GLU A 43 -0.12 20.34 1.80
CA GLU A 43 0.28 19.25 2.68
C GLU A 43 -0.88 18.27 2.86
N LEU A 44 -0.58 16.99 2.66
CA LEU A 44 -1.45 15.86 2.93
C LEU A 44 -0.79 15.03 4.04
N LYS A 45 -1.52 14.84 5.14
CA LYS A 45 -1.15 13.89 6.19
C LYS A 45 -2.13 12.73 6.17
N LEU A 46 -1.63 11.51 6.22
CA LEU A 46 -2.45 10.30 6.24
C LEU A 46 -1.97 9.35 7.31
N LYS A 47 -2.81 9.05 8.29
CA LYS A 47 -2.48 8.13 9.39
C LYS A 47 -3.32 6.87 9.29
N ILE A 48 -2.65 5.73 9.12
CA ILE A 48 -3.27 4.40 9.24
C ILE A 48 -3.24 4.01 10.73
N ASN A 49 -4.40 3.67 11.30
CA ASN A 49 -4.51 3.25 12.70
C ASN A 49 -4.77 1.76 12.84
N ILE A 50 -5.48 1.17 11.88
CA ILE A 50 -5.77 -0.26 11.84
C ILE A 50 -5.21 -0.80 10.53
N SER A 51 -4.54 -1.95 10.63
CA SER A 51 -4.08 -2.71 9.49
C SER A 51 -4.19 -4.19 9.83
N GLU A 52 -4.91 -4.95 9.02
CA GLU A 52 -5.12 -6.38 9.22
C GLU A 52 -4.85 -7.13 7.92
N GLN A 53 -4.01 -8.18 7.97
CA GLN A 53 -3.80 -9.06 6.83
C GLN A 53 -5.07 -9.88 6.56
N ASN A 54 -5.46 -9.97 5.28
CA ASN A 54 -6.60 -10.78 4.87
C ASN A 54 -6.27 -12.27 5.06
N LYS A 55 -7.02 -12.95 5.93
CA LYS A 55 -6.84 -14.38 6.26
C LYS A 55 -6.98 -15.32 5.05
N LYS A 56 -7.67 -14.88 3.99
CA LYS A 56 -7.88 -15.65 2.75
C LYS A 56 -6.87 -15.30 1.66
N ASN A 57 -6.18 -14.16 1.78
CA ASN A 57 -5.24 -13.66 0.79
C ASN A 57 -4.13 -12.86 1.49
N ASP A 58 -3.01 -13.52 1.75
CA ASP A 58 -1.90 -12.94 2.51
C ASP A 58 -1.19 -11.75 1.83
N GLN A 59 -1.54 -11.45 0.57
CA GLN A 59 -1.06 -10.28 -0.17
C GLN A 59 -1.95 -9.04 0.04
N GLU A 60 -3.08 -9.18 0.72
CA GLU A 60 -4.03 -8.09 0.94
C GLU A 60 -4.11 -7.68 2.40
N TYR A 61 -4.25 -6.38 2.62
CA TYR A 61 -4.40 -5.79 3.95
C TYR A 61 -5.60 -4.84 3.94
N PHE A 62 -6.49 -5.01 4.90
CA PHE A 62 -7.54 -4.04 5.17
C PHE A 62 -7.00 -2.99 6.13
N VAL A 63 -7.19 -1.72 5.78
CA VAL A 63 -6.66 -0.59 6.56
C VAL A 63 -7.75 0.42 6.84
N SER A 64 -7.65 1.11 7.97
CA SER A 64 -8.48 2.27 8.26
C SER A 64 -7.72 3.33 9.04
N GLY A 65 -8.15 4.57 8.90
CA GLY A 65 -7.38 5.71 9.36
C GLY A 65 -8.03 7.06 9.09
N TYR A 66 -7.18 8.08 9.05
CA TYR A 66 -7.59 9.45 8.80
C TYR A 66 -6.67 10.17 7.82
N SER A 67 -7.25 10.98 6.94
CA SER A 67 -6.57 11.95 6.09
C SER A 67 -6.79 13.37 6.65
N LEU A 68 -5.81 14.24 6.44
CA LEU A 68 -5.88 15.66 6.73
C LEU A 68 -5.25 16.43 5.58
N VAL A 69 -6.04 17.28 4.95
CA VAL A 69 -5.61 18.24 3.92
C VAL A 69 -6.06 19.63 4.36
N ASP A 70 -5.10 20.53 4.58
CA ASP A 70 -5.34 21.80 5.29
C ASP A 70 -6.09 21.57 6.62
N THR A 71 -7.38 21.96 6.68
CA THR A 71 -8.27 21.78 7.83
C THR A 71 -9.32 20.70 7.61
N ASN A 72 -9.34 20.05 6.45
CA ASN A 72 -10.32 19.02 6.11
C ASN A 72 -9.85 17.66 6.63
N TYR A 73 -10.55 17.16 7.63
CA TYR A 73 -10.30 15.87 8.25
C TYR A 73 -11.34 14.84 7.79
N ALA A 74 -10.88 13.73 7.22
CA ALA A 74 -11.75 12.64 6.80
C ALA A 74 -11.25 11.31 7.35
N LYS A 75 -12.18 10.44 7.74
CA LYS A 75 -11.84 9.03 7.99
C LYS A 75 -11.80 8.31 6.67
N PHE A 76 -10.96 7.29 6.57
CA PHE A 76 -10.96 6.40 5.42
C PHE A 76 -10.88 4.94 5.85
N GLU A 77 -11.36 4.09 4.96
CA GLU A 77 -11.14 2.65 4.98
C GLU A 77 -10.64 2.21 3.60
N GLY A 78 -9.94 1.10 3.52
CA GLY A 78 -9.51 0.61 2.23
C GLY A 78 -8.61 -0.59 2.27
N LYS A 79 -7.90 -0.79 1.18
CA LYS A 79 -7.08 -1.97 0.94
C LYS A 79 -5.70 -1.60 0.41
N ILE A 80 -4.70 -2.37 0.84
CA ILE A 80 -3.37 -2.44 0.25
C ILE A 80 -3.22 -3.84 -0.34
N THR A 81 -2.80 -3.92 -1.60
CA THR A 81 -2.59 -5.20 -2.31
C THR A 81 -1.16 -5.27 -2.81
N ILE A 82 -0.39 -6.22 -2.31
CA ILE A 82 0.96 -6.51 -2.75
C ILE A 82 0.89 -7.24 -4.09
N THR A 83 1.66 -6.77 -5.07
CA THR A 83 1.70 -7.35 -6.42
C THR A 83 3.06 -7.95 -6.76
N LYS A 84 4.13 -7.52 -6.07
CA LYS A 84 5.48 -8.00 -6.36
C LYS A 84 6.42 -7.82 -5.20
N TYR A 85 7.25 -8.83 -4.96
CA TYR A 85 8.42 -8.77 -4.09
C TYR A 85 9.71 -8.91 -4.91
N LYS A 86 10.74 -8.14 -4.54
CA LYS A 86 12.10 -8.26 -5.04
C LYS A 86 13.07 -8.35 -3.87
N ASP A 87 13.84 -9.43 -3.81
CA ASP A 87 14.94 -9.60 -2.88
C ASP A 87 16.27 -9.18 -3.54
N ALA A 88 17.02 -8.31 -2.87
CA ALA A 88 18.36 -7.90 -3.22
C ALA A 88 19.36 -8.11 -2.07
N LYS A 89 19.33 -9.29 -1.43
CA LYS A 89 20.24 -9.83 -0.38
C LYS A 89 20.28 -9.06 0.94
N ARG A 90 20.53 -7.75 0.90
CA ARG A 90 20.57 -6.82 2.05
C ARG A 90 19.42 -5.81 2.01
N LYS A 91 18.63 -5.82 0.94
CA LYS A 91 17.51 -4.92 0.70
C LYS A 91 16.34 -5.74 0.15
N GLY A 92 15.16 -5.57 0.73
CA GLY A 92 13.91 -6.04 0.16
C GLY A 92 13.16 -4.87 -0.48
N THR A 93 12.39 -5.14 -1.53
CA THR A 93 11.46 -4.16 -2.09
C THR A 93 10.14 -4.82 -2.44
N VAL A 94 9.07 -4.33 -1.83
CA VAL A 94 7.68 -4.72 -2.06
C VAL A 94 7.02 -3.64 -2.89
N PHE A 95 6.26 -4.06 -3.91
CA PHE A 95 5.45 -3.20 -4.74
C PHE A 95 3.99 -3.64 -4.64
N GLY A 96 3.10 -2.70 -4.81
CA GLY A 96 1.68 -3.00 -4.84
C GLY A 96 0.84 -1.78 -5.17
N GLU A 97 -0.45 -1.95 -4.92
CA GLU A 97 -1.48 -0.97 -5.18
C GLU A 97 -2.27 -0.69 -3.90
N TYR A 98 -2.91 0.46 -3.84
CA TYR A 98 -3.76 0.83 -2.72
C TYR A 98 -5.03 1.52 -3.23
N GLU A 99 -6.09 1.37 -2.45
CA GLU A 99 -7.37 2.04 -2.66
C GLU A 99 -7.95 2.39 -1.29
N TRP A 100 -8.16 3.67 -1.01
CA TRP A 100 -8.70 4.17 0.26
C TRP A 100 -9.87 5.11 0.02
N VAL A 101 -11.01 4.73 0.59
CA VAL A 101 -12.32 5.37 0.44
C VAL A 101 -12.55 6.23 1.68
N GLU A 102 -12.66 7.55 1.52
CA GLU A 102 -13.03 8.43 2.64
C GLU A 102 -14.53 8.34 2.97
N GLU A 103 -14.92 8.53 4.23
CA GLU A 103 -16.33 8.71 4.60
C GLU A 103 -16.95 9.83 3.75
N ASN A 104 -18.07 9.54 3.09
CA ASN A 104 -18.74 10.55 2.26
C ASN A 104 -19.37 11.65 3.14
N LYS A 105 -18.76 12.83 3.10
CA LYS A 105 -19.21 14.05 3.81
C LYS A 105 -19.49 15.20 2.84
N GLY A 106 -19.66 14.88 1.55
CA GLY A 106 -19.91 15.86 0.49
C GLY A 106 -18.69 16.13 -0.39
N LYS A 107 -18.60 17.37 -0.92
CA LYS A 107 -17.68 17.76 -2.01
C LYS A 107 -16.18 17.60 -1.72
N HIS A 108 -15.80 17.43 -0.45
CA HIS A 108 -14.41 17.30 0.00
C HIS A 108 -14.12 15.91 0.58
N SER A 109 -14.83 14.90 0.09
CA SER A 109 -14.56 13.50 0.36
C SER A 109 -14.39 12.74 -0.95
N GLY A 110 -13.49 11.76 -0.96
CA GLY A 110 -13.12 11.08 -2.18
C GLY A 110 -12.36 9.78 -1.98
N LEU A 111 -11.81 9.32 -3.09
CA LEU A 111 -11.09 8.07 -3.22
C LEU A 111 -9.61 8.35 -3.49
N PHE A 112 -8.73 7.85 -2.63
CA PHE A 112 -7.32 7.70 -2.96
C PHE A 112 -7.09 6.38 -3.68
N LYS A 113 -6.34 6.41 -4.78
CA LYS A 113 -5.93 5.20 -5.51
C LYS A 113 -4.56 5.37 -6.12
N GLY A 114 -3.72 4.35 -6.03
CA GLY A 114 -2.38 4.42 -6.60
C GLY A 114 -1.52 3.19 -6.38
N LYS A 115 -0.22 3.41 -6.46
CA LYS A 115 0.82 2.39 -6.28
C LYS A 115 1.69 2.75 -5.10
N PHE A 116 2.29 1.74 -4.49
CA PHE A 116 3.27 1.95 -3.44
C PHE A 116 4.57 1.22 -3.71
N ILE A 117 5.63 1.72 -3.09
CA ILE A 117 6.94 1.08 -3.00
C ILE A 117 7.30 1.04 -1.52
N TYR A 118 7.52 -0.16 -0.99
CA TYR A 118 8.10 -0.37 0.33
C TYR A 118 9.49 -1.00 0.19
N THR A 119 10.51 -0.24 0.56
CA THR A 119 11.91 -0.66 0.60
C THR A 119 12.34 -0.83 2.05
N PHE A 120 12.99 -1.95 2.37
CA PHE A 120 13.59 -2.15 3.68
C PHE A 120 15.01 -2.71 3.60
N LYS A 121 15.86 -2.32 4.56
CA LYS A 121 17.19 -2.90 4.78
C LYS A 121 17.08 -4.03 5.79
N TRP A 122 17.58 -5.20 5.41
CA TRP A 122 17.55 -6.39 6.26
C TRP A 122 18.93 -6.64 6.87
N ASN A 123 19.03 -6.59 8.19
CA ASN A 123 20.24 -7.02 8.89
C ASN A 123 20.16 -8.52 9.19
N LYS A 124 21.03 -9.29 8.52
CA LYS A 124 21.13 -10.74 8.68
C LYS A 124 21.64 -11.20 10.05
N LYS A 125 22.39 -10.35 10.77
CA LYS A 125 22.94 -10.68 12.09
C LYS A 125 21.90 -10.54 13.20
N THR A 126 21.07 -9.51 13.11
CA THR A 126 20.04 -9.21 14.11
C THR A 126 18.65 -9.69 13.72
N GLU A 127 18.49 -10.17 12.49
CA GLU A 127 17.21 -10.57 11.87
C GLU A 127 16.14 -9.48 11.99
N LYS A 128 16.55 -8.23 11.79
CA LYS A 128 15.70 -7.04 11.94
C LYS A 128 15.81 -6.10 10.75
N VAL A 129 14.72 -5.35 10.54
CA VAL A 129 14.69 -4.22 9.61
C VAL A 129 15.37 -3.02 10.26
N GLU A 130 16.41 -2.48 9.62
CA GLU A 130 17.19 -1.32 10.14
C GLU A 130 16.88 0.00 9.45
N GLY A 131 16.15 -0.04 8.35
CA GLY A 131 15.74 1.14 7.60
C GLY A 131 14.58 0.80 6.71
N GLN A 132 13.57 1.66 6.71
CA GLN A 132 12.31 1.45 6.01
C GLN A 132 11.92 2.73 5.28
N TYR A 133 11.62 2.59 4.00
CA TYR A 133 11.13 3.65 3.13
C TYR A 133 9.87 3.16 2.44
N ILE A 134 8.79 3.87 2.61
CA ILE A 134 7.46 3.61 2.08
C ILE A 134 7.04 4.88 1.36
N GLU A 135 6.65 4.74 0.09
CA GLU A 135 6.11 5.82 -0.71
C GLU A 135 4.84 5.34 -1.39
N PHE A 136 3.77 6.11 -1.25
CA PHE A 136 2.51 5.95 -1.98
C PHE A 136 2.40 7.06 -3.01
N VAL A 137 2.22 6.69 -4.28
CA VAL A 137 2.05 7.63 -5.39
C VAL A 137 0.75 7.30 -6.10
N GLY A 138 -0.12 8.29 -6.26
CA GLY A 138 -1.42 8.05 -6.84
C GLY A 138 -2.22 9.31 -7.06
N ASP A 139 -3.53 9.15 -6.98
CA ASP A 139 -4.55 10.14 -7.26
C ASP A 139 -5.57 10.16 -6.11
N TRP A 140 -6.12 11.33 -5.84
CA TRP A 140 -7.34 11.51 -5.06
C TRP A 140 -8.41 12.08 -5.97
N LYS A 141 -9.61 11.50 -5.94
CA LYS A 141 -10.76 11.97 -6.73
C LYS A 141 -11.96 12.18 -5.85
N SER A 142 -12.64 13.32 -5.96
CA SER A 142 -13.89 13.55 -5.24
C SER A 142 -14.99 12.62 -5.73
N TYR A 143 -15.93 12.26 -4.86
CA TYR A 143 -17.05 11.39 -5.24
C TYR A 143 -17.99 12.00 -6.27
N ASP A 144 -18.11 13.33 -6.29
CA ASP A 144 -18.89 14.05 -7.31
C ASP A 144 -18.13 14.21 -8.66
N GLY A 145 -16.89 13.72 -8.74
CA GLY A 145 -16.06 13.78 -9.93
C GLY A 145 -15.54 15.17 -10.31
N SER A 146 -15.82 16.19 -9.50
CA SER A 146 -15.43 17.58 -9.80
C SER A 146 -13.95 17.88 -9.54
N LEU A 147 -13.28 17.08 -8.71
CA LEU A 147 -11.90 17.28 -8.30
C LEU A 147 -11.07 16.01 -8.55
N ASP A 148 -9.88 16.19 -9.12
CA ASP A 148 -8.89 15.13 -9.38
C ASP A 148 -7.49 15.68 -9.10
N PHE A 149 -6.78 15.08 -8.15
CA PHE A 149 -5.50 15.56 -7.66
C PHE A 149 -4.45 14.46 -7.58
N LYS A 150 -3.24 14.73 -8.08
CA LYS A 150 -2.07 13.88 -7.80
C LYS A 150 -1.74 13.90 -6.31
N THR A 151 -1.29 12.76 -5.80
CA THR A 151 -0.85 12.57 -4.41
C THR A 151 0.50 11.86 -4.36
N ASN A 152 1.34 12.25 -3.40
CA ASN A 152 2.57 11.53 -3.05
C ASN A 152 2.75 11.60 -1.52
N LEU A 153 2.77 10.45 -0.86
CA LEU A 153 2.89 10.29 0.60
C LEU A 153 4.11 9.43 0.95
N LYS A 154 4.84 9.79 2.00
CA LYS A 154 6.04 9.06 2.45
C LYS A 154 6.05 8.82 3.95
N ASN A 155 6.72 7.76 4.41
CA ASN A 155 7.09 7.63 5.81
C ASN A 155 8.35 8.48 6.08
N GLN A 156 8.25 9.50 6.93
CA GLN A 156 9.40 10.31 7.31
C GLN A 156 10.24 9.63 8.40
#